data_AF-A0A660XTY4-F1
#
_entry.id   AF-A0A660XTY4-F1
#
_cell.length_a   1.000
_cell.length_b   1.000
_cell.length_c   1.000
_cell.angle_alpha   90.00
_cell.angle_beta   90.00
_cell.angle_gamma   90.00
#
_symmetry.space_group_name_H-M   'P 1'
#
loop_
_entity.id
_entity.type
_entity.pdbx_description
1 polymer ?
#
loop_
_entity_poly.entity_id
_entity_poly.type
_entity_poly.pdbx_seq_one_letter_code
_entity_poly.pdbx_strand_id
1 'polypeptide(L)'
;MERKKTIHILSNTHWDREWRFPLQETRFHLIKLLDKLLDIMENDPDYKYFNFDSQTIFLDDYLEIKPENRDRLEKLIKSDRLIVGPWYTLPEEF
;
A
#
# COMPACT_ATOMS: atom_id res chain seq x y z
N MET A 1 -8.25 22.98 -33.07
CA MET A 1 -7.26 22.52 -32.07
C MET A 1 -7.82 21.28 -31.41
N GLU A 2 -7.10 20.16 -31.49
CA GLU A 2 -7.42 18.97 -30.68
C GLU A 2 -7.33 19.31 -29.19
N ARG A 3 -8.34 18.89 -28.41
CA ARG A 3 -8.30 19.03 -26.95
C ARG A 3 -7.31 18.02 -26.38
N LYS A 4 -6.25 18.49 -25.71
CA LYS A 4 -5.38 17.62 -24.90
C LYS A 4 -6.21 16.96 -23.80
N LYS A 5 -6.08 15.63 -23.68
CA LYS A 5 -6.64 14.85 -22.57
C LYS A 5 -5.60 14.70 -21.46
N THR A 6 -6.04 14.75 -20.21
CA THR A 6 -5.22 14.42 -19.05
C THR A 6 -5.53 12.99 -18.62
N ILE A 7 -4.50 12.16 -18.44
CA ILE A 7 -4.64 10.78 -17.95
C ILE A 7 -4.00 10.73 -16.56
N HIS A 8 -4.79 10.34 -15.56
CA HIS A 8 -4.31 10.10 -14.21
C HIS A 8 -4.07 8.60 -14.03
N ILE A 9 -2.85 8.23 -13.62
CA ILE A 9 -2.49 6.84 -13.31
C ILE A 9 -2.33 6.76 -11.79
N LEU A 10 -3.12 5.91 -11.15
CA LEU A 10 -3.08 5.66 -9.72
C LEU A 10 -2.53 4.26 -9.50
N SER A 11 -1.30 4.17 -8.99
CA SER A 11 -0.72 2.90 -8.60
C SER A 11 -1.38 2.39 -7.32
N ASN A 12 -1.85 1.15 -7.36
CA ASN A 12 -2.57 0.49 -6.29
C ASN A 12 -2.41 -1.03 -6.43
N THR A 13 -2.64 -1.75 -5.34
CA THR A 13 -3.01 -3.17 -5.37
C THR A 13 -4.33 -3.33 -4.63
N HIS A 14 -5.24 -4.13 -5.17
CA HIS A 14 -6.31 -4.68 -4.37
C HIS A 14 -5.73 -5.80 -3.50
N TRP A 15 -6.03 -5.83 -2.20
CA TRP A 15 -5.41 -6.74 -1.26
C TRP A 15 -6.43 -7.37 -0.30
N ASP A 16 -7.00 -8.48 -0.74
CA ASP A 16 -7.78 -9.35 0.13
C ASP A 16 -6.87 -9.91 1.23
N ARG A 17 -7.17 -9.58 2.49
CA ARG A 17 -6.37 -10.01 3.64
C ARG A 17 -6.29 -11.53 3.76
N GLU A 18 -7.37 -12.21 3.39
CA GLU A 18 -7.45 -13.66 3.23
C GLU A 18 -8.54 -13.98 2.20
N TRP A 19 -8.23 -14.86 1.25
CA TRP A 19 -9.22 -15.34 0.27
C TRP A 19 -8.66 -16.55 -0.48
N ARG A 20 -7.83 -16.31 -1.51
CA ARG A 20 -7.21 -17.36 -2.32
C ARG A 20 -6.24 -18.24 -1.52
N PHE A 21 -5.53 -17.65 -0.58
CA PHE A 21 -4.55 -18.32 0.28
C PHE A 21 -4.96 -18.18 1.75
N PRO A 22 -4.49 -19.10 2.63
CA PRO A 22 -4.60 -18.90 4.07
C PRO A 22 -3.91 -17.60 4.50
N LEU A 23 -4.42 -16.98 5.57
CA LEU A 23 -3.95 -15.68 6.09
C LEU A 23 -2.41 -15.55 6.12
N GLN A 24 -1.70 -16.55 6.64
CA GLN A 24 -0.24 -16.46 6.80
C GLN A 24 0.52 -16.49 5.46
N GLU A 25 -0.01 -17.17 4.45
CA GLU A 25 0.56 -17.18 3.11
C GLU A 25 0.33 -15.83 2.42
N THR A 26 -0.88 -15.26 2.53
CA THR A 26 -1.13 -13.89 2.08
C THR A 26 -0.21 -12.90 2.80
N ARG A 27 -0.05 -13.04 4.12
CA ARG A 27 0.84 -12.19 4.93
C ARG A 27 2.30 -12.27 4.48
N PHE A 28 2.80 -13.44 4.10
CA PHE A 28 4.13 -13.57 3.51
C PHE A 28 4.29 -12.78 2.20
N HIS A 29 3.27 -12.79 1.34
CA HIS A 29 3.27 -11.97 0.14
C HIS A 29 3.19 -10.48 0.44
N LEU A 30 2.43 -10.08 1.48
CA LEU A 30 2.34 -8.71 1.94
C LEU A 30 3.73 -8.16 2.33
N ILE A 31 4.50 -8.92 3.10
CA ILE A 31 5.86 -8.53 3.50
C ILE A 31 6.74 -8.27 2.27
N LYS A 32 6.75 -9.20 1.31
CA LYS A 32 7.54 -9.06 0.08
C LYS A 32 7.11 -7.86 -0.76
N LEU A 33 5.82 -7.60 -0.84
CA LEU A 33 5.28 -6.46 -1.57
C LEU A 33 5.73 -5.15 -0.92
N LEU A 34 5.57 -5.01 0.39
CA LEU A 34 5.89 -3.79 1.11
C LEU A 34 7.39 -3.51 1.14
N ASP A 35 8.24 -4.53 1.34
CA ASP A 35 9.69 -4.35 1.26
C ASP A 35 10.10 -3.71 -0.08
N LYS A 36 9.59 -4.28 -1.18
CA LYS A 36 9.89 -3.79 -2.52
C LYS A 36 9.27 -2.42 -2.77
N LEU A 37 8.05 -2.18 -2.29
CA LEU A 37 7.36 -0.89 -2.45
C LEU A 37 8.13 0.22 -1.73
N LEU A 38 8.54 0.00 -0.48
CA LEU A 38 9.32 0.95 0.31
C LEU A 38 10.64 1.26 -0.39
N ASP A 39 11.36 0.25 -0.87
CA ASP A 39 12.61 0.44 -1.60
C ASP A 39 12.43 1.26 -2.88
N ILE A 40 11.37 0.99 -3.66
CA ILE A 40 11.07 1.77 -4.87
C ILE A 40 10.75 3.21 -4.49
N MET A 41 9.85 3.43 -3.54
CA MET A 41 9.42 4.78 -3.17
C MET A 41 10.56 5.62 -2.59
N GLU A 42 11.47 5.01 -1.83
CA GLU A 42 12.60 5.74 -1.24
C GLU A 42 13.68 6.08 -2.25
N ASN A 43 13.90 5.24 -3.27
CA ASN A 43 14.99 5.40 -4.23
C ASN A 43 14.57 6.00 -5.57
N ASP A 44 13.28 5.96 -5.91
CA ASP A 44 12.72 6.52 -7.14
C ASP A 44 11.76 7.69 -6.82
N PRO A 45 12.19 8.94 -7.02
CA PRO A 45 11.34 10.12 -6.80
C PRO A 45 10.23 10.26 -7.85
N ASP A 46 10.33 9.61 -9.02
CA ASP A 46 9.30 9.63 -10.06
C ASP A 46 8.15 8.66 -9.74
N TYR A 47 8.34 7.70 -8.84
CA TYR A 47 7.29 6.88 -8.28
C TYR A 47 6.52 7.65 -7.19
N LYS A 48 5.63 8.55 -7.61
CA LYS A 48 5.10 9.59 -6.73
C LYS A 48 4.17 9.08 -5.62
N TYR A 49 3.18 8.27 -5.98
CA TYR A 49 2.08 7.90 -5.11
C TYR A 49 1.74 6.41 -5.21
N PHE A 50 1.41 5.79 -4.08
CA PHE A 50 0.80 4.46 -4.04
C PHE A 50 -0.40 4.46 -3.11
N ASN A 51 -1.55 3.99 -3.58
CA ASN A 51 -2.73 3.76 -2.76
C ASN A 51 -2.79 2.32 -2.29
N PHE A 52 -2.70 2.08 -0.98
CA PHE A 52 -2.76 0.74 -0.41
C PHE A 52 -4.19 0.32 -0.07
N ASP A 53 -5.00 0.18 -1.12
CA ASP A 53 -6.34 -0.40 -1.08
C ASP A 53 -7.30 0.26 -0.06
N SER A 54 -7.06 1.53 0.26
CA SER A 54 -7.88 2.32 1.18
C SER A 54 -8.14 1.71 2.57
N GLN A 55 -7.32 0.75 2.99
CA GLN A 55 -7.37 0.06 4.28
C GLN A 55 -6.09 0.31 5.08
N THR A 56 -6.14 0.21 6.41
CA THR A 56 -4.96 0.41 7.28
C THR A 56 -4.46 -0.86 7.95
N ILE A 57 -5.23 -1.95 7.97
CA ILE A 57 -4.85 -3.22 8.66
C ILE A 57 -3.51 -3.79 8.19
N PHE A 58 -3.12 -3.53 6.94
CA PHE A 58 -1.84 -3.98 6.40
C PHE A 58 -0.64 -3.40 7.17
N LEU A 59 -0.79 -2.22 7.77
CA LEU A 59 0.26 -1.60 8.59
C LEU A 59 0.54 -2.43 9.83
N ASP A 60 -0.52 -2.90 10.50
CA ASP A 60 -0.40 -3.77 11.68
C ASP A 60 0.16 -5.13 11.28
N ASP A 61 -0.38 -5.72 10.21
CA ASP A 61 0.09 -7.02 9.69
C ASP A 61 1.57 -6.98 9.27
N TYR A 62 2.05 -5.86 8.73
CA TYR A 62 3.45 -5.68 8.35
C TYR A 62 4.34 -5.38 9.55
N LEU A 63 3.95 -4.46 10.42
CA LEU A 63 4.78 -3.98 11.53
C LEU A 63 4.87 -4.97 12.69
N GLU A 64 3.94 -5.90 12.83
CA GLU A 64 4.11 -7.02 13.77
C GLU A 64 5.24 -7.97 13.33
N ILE A 65 5.56 -8.05 12.02
CA ILE A 65 6.69 -8.86 11.51
C ILE A 65 7.97 -8.01 11.36
N LYS A 66 7.84 -6.76 10.89
CA LYS A 66 8.96 -5.85 10.60
C LYS A 66 8.83 -4.50 11.32
N PRO A 67 8.87 -4.50 12.67
CA PRO A 67 8.69 -3.28 13.46
C PRO A 67 9.74 -2.20 13.15
N GLU A 68 10.93 -2.59 12.69
CA GLU A 68 12.03 -1.70 12.32
C GLU A 68 11.69 -0.76 11.15
N ASN A 69 10.69 -1.08 10.34
CA ASN A 69 10.29 -0.28 9.18
C ASN A 69 9.21 0.78 9.50
N ARG A 70 8.87 0.98 10.78
CA ARG A 70 7.90 2.00 11.21
C ARG A 70 8.24 3.40 10.71
N ASP A 71 9.48 3.83 10.89
CA ASP A 71 9.91 5.18 10.52
C ASP A 71 9.86 5.39 8.99
N ARG A 72 10.14 4.35 8.21
CA ARG A 72 10.06 4.35 6.74
C ARG A 72 8.62 4.59 6.29
N LEU A 73 7.68 3.81 6.83
CA LEU A 73 6.25 3.97 6.57
C LEU A 73 5.75 5.35 6.98
N GLU A 74 6.08 5.79 8.20
CA GLU A 74 5.64 7.08 8.73
C GLU A 74 6.12 8.24 7.86
N LYS A 75 7.37 8.21 7.37
CA LYS A 75 7.90 9.23 6.47
C LYS A 75 7.15 9.27 5.14
N LEU A 76 6.86 8.11 4.52
CA LEU A 76 6.14 8.05 3.25
C LEU A 76 4.67 8.43 3.39
N ILE A 77 4.02 8.08 4.50
CA ILE A 77 2.63 8.46 4.80
C ILE A 77 2.54 9.96 5.06
N LYS A 78 3.40 10.53 5.91
CA LYS A 78 3.42 11.97 6.22
C LYS A 78 3.79 12.86 5.04
N SER A 79 4.44 12.30 4.02
CA SER A 79 4.75 13.00 2.77
C SER A 79 3.71 12.77 1.67
N ASP A 80 2.57 12.17 2.01
CA ASP A 80 1.47 11.85 1.10
C ASP A 80 1.86 10.96 -0.10
N ARG A 81 3.00 10.25 0.00
CA ARG A 81 3.46 9.32 -1.05
C ARG A 81 2.82 7.95 -0.89
N LEU A 82 2.66 7.46 0.33
CA LEU A 82 1.93 6.23 0.64
C LEU A 82 0.56 6.59 1.23
N ILE A 83 -0.49 6.37 0.44
CA ILE A 83 -1.86 6.68 0.80
C ILE A 83 -2.47 5.44 1.49
N VAL A 84 -3.01 5.63 2.69
CA VAL A 84 -3.58 4.58 3.54
C VAL A 84 -4.95 5.01 4.08
N GLY A 85 -5.83 4.04 4.36
CA GLY A 85 -7.17 4.33 4.87
C GLY A 85 -8.11 4.98 3.85
N PRO A 86 -9.28 5.49 4.25
CA PRO A 86 -9.67 5.83 5.63
C PRO A 86 -10.20 4.66 6.45
N TRP A 87 -10.37 3.48 5.85
CA TRP A 87 -10.96 2.32 6.51
C TRP A 87 -9.91 1.49 7.24
N TYR A 88 -10.34 0.76 8.27
CA TYR A 88 -9.47 -0.23 8.90
C TYR A 88 -9.30 -1.46 8.00
N THR A 89 -10.43 -2.04 7.56
CA THR A 89 -10.54 -3.14 6.59
C THR A 89 -11.56 -2.79 5.50
N LEU A 90 -11.67 -3.63 4.47
CA LEU A 90 -12.70 -3.50 3.43
C LEU A 90 -13.83 -4.53 3.68
N PRO A 91 -14.95 -4.14 4.32
CA PRO A 91 -16.08 -5.04 4.51
C PRO A 91 -16.88 -5.22 3.21
N GLU A 92 -17.51 -6.38 3.05
CA GLU A 92 -18.58 -6.57 2.09
C GLU A 92 -19.84 -5.81 2.55
N GLU A 93 -20.54 -5.16 1.62
CA GLU A 93 -21.86 -4.56 1.86
C GLU A 93 -22.97 -5.51 1.39
N PHE A 94 -24.16 -5.40 2.00
CA PHE A 94 -25.25 -6.38 1.99
C PHE A 94 -25.98 -6.59 0.65
#